data_AF-A0A965KE40-F1
#
_entry.id   AF-A0A965KE40-F1
#
_cell.length_a   1.000
_cell.length_b   1.000
_cell.length_c   1.000
_cell.angle_alpha   90.00
_cell.angle_beta   90.00
_cell.angle_gamma   90.00
#
_symmetry.space_group_name_H-M   'P 1'
#
loop_
_entity.id
_entity.type
_entity.pdbx_description
1 polymer ?
#
loop_
_entity_poly.entity_id
_entity_poly.type
_entity_poly.pdbx_seq_one_letter_code
_entity_poly.pdbx_strand_id
1 'polypeptide(L)'
;MTSLKSFALCFLAAAAVAAPDADTMKRGQAAFTKGTCVACHQPTGMGLPPVFPPLAGSEWVAKSTSIAIRNILHGMQGPITVKGVTYNSMMPAVTSLSDKEIADVVTYVSNSWGNVGPTVTEDEVKAIKKKYADRKTPWTAAEYEKEPKEEPAKK
;
A
#
# COMPACT_ATOMS: atom_id res chain seq x y z
N MET A 1 8.10 -13.11 53.98
CA MET A 1 8.75 -12.09 53.14
C MET A 1 8.64 -12.52 51.68
N THR A 2 7.48 -12.31 51.06
CA THR A 2 7.26 -12.59 49.63
C THR A 2 7.04 -11.26 48.95
N SER A 3 8.14 -10.68 48.47
CA SER A 3 8.13 -9.39 47.76
C SER A 3 7.42 -9.54 46.43
N LEU A 4 6.27 -8.88 46.33
CA LEU A 4 5.42 -8.78 45.16
C LEU A 4 6.21 -8.12 44.01
N LYS A 5 6.58 -8.88 42.98
CA LYS A 5 7.14 -8.30 41.76
C LYS A 5 6.03 -7.57 41.03
N SER A 6 6.11 -6.24 41.03
CA SER A 6 5.24 -5.35 40.27
C SER A 6 5.36 -5.69 38.78
N PHE A 7 4.33 -6.31 38.22
CA PHE A 7 4.15 -6.40 36.78
C PHE A 7 3.68 -5.02 36.32
N ALA A 8 4.62 -4.21 35.83
CA ALA A 8 4.28 -3.01 35.07
C ALA A 8 3.53 -3.47 33.81
N LEU A 9 2.21 -3.31 33.80
CA LEU A 9 1.38 -3.43 32.61
C LEU A 9 1.81 -2.31 31.66
N CYS A 10 2.66 -2.65 30.69
CA CYS A 10 2.93 -1.79 29.55
C CYS A 10 1.67 -1.80 28.69
N PHE A 11 0.81 -0.79 28.89
CA PHE A 11 -0.29 -0.51 27.97
C PHE A 11 0.32 -0.10 26.62
N LEU A 12 0.38 -1.04 25.66
CA LEU A 12 0.46 -0.66 24.25
C LEU A 12 -0.86 0.05 23.91
N ALA A 13 -0.85 1.38 23.91
CA ALA A 13 -1.86 2.14 23.23
C ALA A 13 -1.69 1.89 21.72
N ALA A 14 -2.52 1.03 21.14
CA ALA A 14 -2.66 0.96 19.69
C ALA A 14 -3.20 2.33 19.24
N ALA A 15 -2.34 3.14 18.61
CA ALA A 15 -2.79 4.38 17.99
C ALA A 15 -3.85 4.03 16.95
N ALA A 16 -5.09 4.46 17.17
CA ALA A 16 -6.17 4.25 16.22
C ALA A 16 -5.75 4.84 14.87
N VAL A 17 -5.82 4.02 13.82
CA VAL A 17 -5.66 4.49 12.45
C VAL A 17 -6.86 5.39 12.15
N ALA A 18 -6.65 6.70 12.18
CA ALA A 18 -7.70 7.66 11.87
C ALA A 18 -8.15 7.44 10.41
N ALA A 19 -9.46 7.31 10.21
CA ALA A 19 -10.03 7.17 8.88
C ALA A 19 -9.75 8.42 8.03
N PRO A 20 -9.50 8.28 6.72
CA PRO A 20 -9.35 9.43 5.83
C PRO A 20 -10.64 10.25 5.73
N ASP A 21 -10.50 11.55 5.51
CA ASP A 21 -11.63 12.43 5.22
C ASP A 21 -12.25 12.13 3.83
N ALA A 22 -13.50 12.54 3.66
CA ALA A 22 -14.27 12.26 2.45
C ALA A 22 -13.68 12.89 1.17
N ASP A 23 -13.04 14.05 1.29
CA ASP A 23 -12.42 14.72 0.14
C ASP A 23 -11.17 13.96 -0.33
N THR A 24 -10.37 13.45 0.61
CA THR A 24 -9.24 12.56 0.32
C THR A 24 -9.71 11.28 -0.38
N MET A 25 -10.78 10.65 0.10
CA MET A 25 -11.36 9.47 -0.57
C MET A 25 -11.85 9.78 -1.99
N LYS A 26 -12.53 10.92 -2.18
CA LYS A 26 -13.02 11.35 -3.49
C LYS A 26 -11.87 11.61 -4.48
N ARG A 27 -10.82 12.31 -4.05
CA ARG A 27 -9.63 12.54 -4.88
C ARG A 27 -8.90 11.24 -5.20
N GLY A 28 -8.79 10.34 -4.23
CA GLY A 28 -8.14 9.04 -4.42
C GLY A 28 -8.89 8.15 -5.41
N GLN A 29 -10.23 8.15 -5.38
CA GLN A 29 -11.03 7.45 -6.38
C GLN A 29 -10.87 8.05 -7.79
N ALA A 30 -10.78 9.37 -7.91
CA ALA A 30 -10.51 10.03 -9.17
C ALA A 30 -9.11 9.66 -9.70
N ALA A 31 -8.09 9.65 -8.82
CA ALA A 31 -6.74 9.22 -9.14
C ALA A 31 -6.67 7.73 -9.53
N PHE A 32 -7.47 6.86 -8.90
CA PHE A 32 -7.59 5.44 -9.28
C PHE A 32 -8.07 5.26 -10.74
N THR A 33 -8.98 6.12 -11.18
CA THR A 33 -9.44 6.15 -12.58
C THR A 33 -8.37 6.76 -13.49
N LYS A 34 -7.82 7.92 -13.12
CA LYS A 34 -6.81 8.66 -13.90
C LYS A 34 -5.50 7.88 -14.12
N GLY A 35 -5.10 7.10 -13.12
CA GLY A 35 -3.93 6.22 -13.19
C GLY A 35 -4.19 4.91 -13.95
N THR A 36 -5.38 4.73 -14.53
CA THR A 36 -5.81 3.51 -15.24
C THR A 36 -5.80 2.26 -14.35
N CYS A 37 -5.78 2.43 -13.03
CA CYS A 37 -5.74 1.32 -12.08
C CYS A 37 -7.00 0.44 -12.21
N VAL A 38 -8.14 1.09 -12.47
CA VAL A 38 -9.44 0.44 -12.67
C VAL A 38 -9.47 -0.55 -13.84
N ALA A 39 -8.64 -0.36 -14.88
CA ALA A 39 -8.64 -1.24 -16.04
C ALA A 39 -8.18 -2.67 -15.69
N CYS A 40 -7.27 -2.79 -14.72
CA CYS A 40 -6.72 -4.08 -14.28
C CYS A 40 -7.33 -4.54 -12.96
N HIS A 41 -7.38 -3.65 -11.95
CA HIS A 41 -7.86 -4.00 -10.61
C HIS A 41 -9.38 -3.92 -10.44
N GLN A 42 -10.10 -3.46 -11.47
CA GLN A 42 -11.55 -3.32 -11.53
C GLN A 42 -12.12 -2.29 -10.54
N PRO A 43 -13.35 -1.78 -10.77
CA PRO A 43 -13.99 -0.83 -9.84
C PRO A 43 -14.19 -1.38 -8.43
N THR A 44 -14.35 -2.71 -8.32
CA THR A 44 -14.53 -3.42 -7.06
C THR A 44 -13.22 -3.78 -6.36
N GLY A 45 -12.07 -3.47 -6.96
CA GLY A 45 -10.76 -3.88 -6.44
C GLY A 45 -10.52 -5.39 -6.47
N MET A 46 -11.39 -6.18 -7.08
CA MET A 46 -11.28 -7.64 -7.11
C MET A 46 -10.31 -8.17 -8.17
N GLY A 47 -9.85 -7.32 -9.08
CA GLY A 47 -9.02 -7.73 -10.21
C GLY A 47 -9.71 -8.77 -11.09
N LEU A 48 -8.91 -9.65 -11.69
CA LEU A 48 -9.35 -10.74 -12.55
C LEU A 48 -8.41 -11.95 -12.35
N PRO A 49 -8.67 -12.84 -11.39
CA PRO A 49 -7.83 -14.02 -11.18
C PRO A 49 -7.79 -14.96 -12.40
N PRO A 50 -6.63 -15.53 -12.77
CA PRO A 50 -5.30 -15.36 -12.17
C PRO A 50 -4.44 -14.27 -12.86
N VAL A 51 -5.06 -13.35 -13.59
CA VAL A 51 -4.37 -12.35 -14.43
C VAL A 51 -4.04 -11.07 -13.64
N PHE A 52 -5.03 -10.45 -13.01
CA PHE A 52 -4.86 -9.22 -12.23
C PHE A 52 -5.20 -9.46 -10.76
N PRO A 53 -4.30 -9.18 -9.82
CA PRO A 53 -4.52 -9.46 -8.41
C PRO A 53 -5.58 -8.55 -7.80
N PRO A 54 -6.35 -9.04 -6.82
CA PRO A 54 -7.24 -8.19 -6.04
C PRO A 54 -6.44 -7.22 -5.16
N LEU A 55 -6.90 -5.99 -5.08
CA LEU A 55 -6.53 -5.02 -4.05
C LEU A 55 -7.48 -5.12 -2.83
N ALA A 56 -8.72 -5.53 -3.05
CA ALA A 56 -9.73 -5.70 -2.01
C ALA A 56 -9.31 -6.79 -1.01
N GLY A 57 -9.13 -6.42 0.27
CA GLY A 57 -8.72 -7.34 1.34
C GLY A 57 -7.37 -8.02 1.08
N SER A 58 -6.47 -7.38 0.32
CA SER A 58 -5.19 -7.94 -0.06
C SER A 58 -4.16 -7.85 1.06
N GLU A 59 -3.48 -8.96 1.36
CA GLU A 59 -2.38 -9.00 2.33
C GLU A 59 -1.22 -8.09 1.94
N TRP A 60 -1.05 -7.79 0.64
CA TRP A 60 -0.05 -6.86 0.16
C TRP A 60 -0.42 -5.39 0.43
N VAL A 61 -1.71 -5.05 0.34
CA VAL A 61 -2.19 -3.70 0.69
C VAL A 61 -2.05 -3.47 2.20
N ALA A 62 -2.31 -4.49 3.01
CA ALA A 62 -2.15 -4.41 4.47
C ALA A 62 -0.68 -4.40 4.94
N LYS A 63 0.26 -4.90 4.13
CA LYS A 63 1.68 -5.06 4.52
C LYS A 63 2.40 -3.72 4.70
N SER A 64 2.30 -2.82 3.72
CA SER A 64 2.86 -1.45 3.80
C SER A 64 2.38 -0.60 2.63
N THR A 65 1.97 0.64 2.89
CA THR A 65 1.65 1.63 1.85
C THR A 65 2.86 1.98 0.99
N SER A 66 4.08 1.82 1.53
CA SER A 66 5.34 2.03 0.81
C SER A 66 5.48 1.10 -0.40
N ILE A 67 4.97 -0.13 -0.31
CA ILE A 67 4.96 -1.09 -1.42
C ILE A 67 4.11 -0.54 -2.57
N ALA A 68 2.90 -0.07 -2.27
CA ALA A 68 2.00 0.49 -3.28
C ALA A 68 2.60 1.72 -3.96
N ILE A 69 3.19 2.65 -3.19
CA ILE A 69 3.85 3.85 -3.73
C ILE A 69 5.01 3.45 -4.67
N ARG A 70 5.84 2.50 -4.25
CA ARG A 70 6.98 2.02 -5.05
C ARG A 70 6.53 1.33 -6.35
N ASN A 71 5.48 0.51 -6.29
CA ASN A 71 4.87 -0.13 -7.46
C ASN A 71 4.27 0.89 -8.43
N ILE A 72 3.61 1.93 -7.93
CA ILE A 72 3.08 3.00 -8.78
C ILE A 72 4.21 3.75 -9.48
N LEU A 73 5.30 4.06 -8.76
CA LEU A 73 6.42 4.84 -9.31
C LEU A 73 7.28 4.07 -10.32
N HIS A 74 7.48 2.76 -10.12
CA HIS A 74 8.46 1.98 -10.89
C HIS A 74 7.91 0.71 -11.53
N GLY A 75 6.65 0.37 -11.28
CA GLY A 75 6.03 -0.88 -11.70
C GLY A 75 6.39 -2.06 -10.80
N MET A 76 5.74 -3.19 -11.07
CA MET A 76 5.97 -4.48 -10.40
C MET A 76 5.96 -5.60 -11.44
N GLN A 77 6.78 -6.64 -11.26
CA GLN A 77 6.79 -7.82 -12.11
C GLN A 77 7.14 -9.09 -11.34
N GLY A 78 6.93 -10.22 -12.01
CA GLY A 78 7.29 -11.52 -11.49
C GLY A 78 6.19 -12.13 -10.62
N PRO A 79 6.45 -13.33 -10.08
CA PRO A 79 5.43 -14.08 -9.36
C PRO A 79 5.10 -13.41 -8.02
N ILE A 80 3.81 -13.25 -7.75
CA ILE A 80 3.26 -12.88 -6.45
C ILE A 80 2.09 -13.80 -6.10
N THR A 81 1.89 -14.06 -4.82
CA THR A 81 0.68 -14.74 -4.33
C THR A 81 -0.19 -13.74 -3.60
N VAL A 82 -1.48 -13.68 -3.98
CA VAL A 82 -2.48 -12.85 -3.32
C VAL A 82 -3.71 -13.73 -3.05
N LYS A 83 -4.10 -13.85 -1.77
CA LYS A 83 -5.21 -14.73 -1.33
C LYS A 83 -5.10 -16.16 -1.86
N GLY A 84 -3.89 -16.72 -1.85
CA GLY A 84 -3.61 -18.10 -2.28
C GLY A 84 -3.60 -18.33 -3.80
N VAL A 85 -3.83 -17.29 -4.62
CA VAL A 85 -3.69 -17.37 -6.08
C VAL A 85 -2.37 -16.75 -6.50
N THR A 86 -1.65 -17.43 -7.39
CA THR A 86 -0.39 -16.92 -7.97
C THR A 86 -0.66 -16.13 -9.24
N TYR A 87 -0.08 -14.93 -9.30
CA TYR A 87 -0.10 -14.01 -10.43
C TYR A 87 1.33 -13.84 -10.92
N ASN A 88 1.55 -13.85 -12.23
CA ASN A 88 2.87 -13.63 -12.82
C ASN A 88 2.74 -12.70 -14.02
N SER A 89 2.27 -11.49 -13.76
CA SER A 89 2.06 -10.43 -14.74
C SER A 89 2.95 -9.23 -14.41
N MET A 90 2.94 -8.22 -15.28
CA MET A 90 3.67 -6.98 -15.09
C MET A 90 2.67 -5.82 -14.91
N MET A 91 2.84 -5.07 -13.82
CA MET A 91 2.20 -3.79 -13.59
C MET A 91 3.17 -2.69 -14.04
N PRO A 92 2.85 -1.92 -15.09
CA PRO A 92 3.68 -0.79 -15.51
C PRO A 92 3.75 0.30 -14.44
N ALA A 93 4.81 1.11 -14.47
CA ALA A 93 4.84 2.35 -13.73
C ALA A 93 3.72 3.30 -14.21
N VAL A 94 3.11 4.03 -13.28
CA VAL A 94 2.07 5.01 -13.57
C VAL A 94 2.71 6.41 -13.58
N THR A 95 2.81 7.01 -14.75
CA THR A 95 3.47 8.31 -14.96
C THR A 95 2.49 9.49 -15.03
N SER A 96 1.19 9.22 -15.06
CA SER A 96 0.14 10.24 -15.23
C SER A 96 -0.28 10.94 -13.94
N LEU A 97 0.21 10.48 -12.78
CA LEU A 97 -0.18 10.98 -11.46
C LEU A 97 0.90 11.87 -10.85
N SER A 98 0.47 12.96 -10.23
CA SER A 98 1.30 13.78 -9.33
C SER A 98 1.57 13.07 -8.00
N ASP A 99 2.57 13.52 -7.24
CA ASP A 99 2.91 12.93 -5.94
C ASP A 99 1.71 12.98 -4.97
N LYS A 100 0.91 14.04 -5.03
CA LYS A 100 -0.32 14.16 -4.23
C LYS A 100 -1.40 13.16 -4.67
N GLU A 101 -1.58 12.95 -5.97
CA GLU A 101 -2.54 11.96 -6.48
C GLU A 101 -2.13 10.53 -6.15
N ILE A 102 -0.82 10.25 -6.11
CA ILE A 102 -0.29 8.97 -5.62
C ILE A 102 -0.64 8.79 -4.13
N ALA A 103 -0.47 9.82 -3.31
CA ALA A 103 -0.84 9.77 -1.90
C ALA A 103 -2.35 9.53 -1.70
N ASP A 104 -3.18 10.27 -2.45
CA ASP A 104 -4.64 10.14 -2.39
C ASP A 104 -5.10 8.74 -2.87
N VAL A 105 -4.54 8.19 -3.98
CA VAL A 105 -4.95 6.86 -4.49
C VAL A 105 -4.51 5.71 -3.59
N VAL A 106 -3.32 5.78 -3.00
CA VAL A 106 -2.87 4.74 -2.05
C VAL A 106 -3.73 4.78 -0.80
N THR A 107 -4.05 5.97 -0.28
CA THR A 107 -4.99 6.14 0.83
C THR A 107 -6.36 5.55 0.52
N TYR A 108 -6.90 5.83 -0.68
CA TYR A 108 -8.18 5.29 -1.13
C TYR A 108 -8.17 3.77 -1.18
N VAL A 109 -7.14 3.14 -1.78
CA VAL A 109 -7.02 1.68 -1.87
C VAL A 109 -6.89 1.05 -0.48
N SER A 110 -6.08 1.64 0.41
CA SER A 110 -5.88 1.15 1.78
C SER A 110 -7.11 1.29 2.69
N ASN A 111 -8.13 2.06 2.28
CA ASN A 111 -9.36 2.30 3.04
C ASN A 111 -10.62 1.93 2.25
N SER A 112 -10.48 1.14 1.17
CA SER A 112 -11.59 0.66 0.35
C SER A 112 -11.73 -0.86 0.45
N TRP A 113 -12.93 -1.36 0.11
CA TRP A 113 -13.18 -2.80 -0.07
C TRP A 113 -12.79 -3.67 1.15
N GLY A 114 -13.01 -3.14 2.35
CA GLY A 114 -12.69 -3.83 3.61
C GLY A 114 -11.22 -3.73 4.04
N ASN A 115 -10.38 -3.00 3.29
CA ASN A 115 -9.05 -2.64 3.75
C ASN A 115 -9.13 -1.61 4.88
N VAL A 116 -8.22 -1.72 5.85
CA VAL A 116 -8.03 -0.76 6.93
C VAL A 116 -6.53 -0.45 6.99
N GLY A 117 -6.16 0.80 6.67
CA GLY A 117 -4.77 1.19 6.58
C GLY A 117 -4.58 2.70 6.77
N PRO A 118 -3.33 3.15 7.01
CA PRO A 118 -3.04 4.55 7.27
C PRO A 118 -3.32 5.42 6.03
N THR A 119 -3.51 6.71 6.28
CA THR A 119 -3.45 7.74 5.23
C THR A 119 -2.00 7.94 4.80
N VAL A 120 -1.80 8.21 3.52
CA VAL A 120 -0.50 8.57 2.93
C VAL A 120 -0.47 10.07 2.64
N THR A 121 0.66 10.70 2.93
CA THR A 121 0.93 12.10 2.64
C THR A 121 1.74 12.27 1.36
N GLU A 122 1.64 13.45 0.75
CA GLU A 122 2.47 13.80 -0.42
C GLU A 122 3.97 13.78 -0.10
N ASP A 123 4.36 14.14 1.12
CA ASP A 123 5.77 14.15 1.54
C ASP A 123 6.34 12.74 1.69
N GLU A 124 5.54 11.76 2.14
CA GLU A 124 5.93 10.35 2.12
C GLU A 124 6.20 9.86 0.70
N VAL A 125 5.34 10.23 -0.26
CA VAL A 125 5.54 9.90 -1.68
C VAL A 125 6.83 10.54 -2.19
N LYS A 126 7.07 11.83 -1.92
CA LYS A 126 8.31 12.53 -2.30
C LYS A 126 9.54 11.88 -1.69
N ALA A 127 9.48 11.48 -0.41
CA ALA A 127 10.57 10.81 0.28
C ALA A 127 10.91 9.47 -0.38
N ILE A 128 9.90 8.64 -0.68
CA ILE A 128 10.08 7.36 -1.38
C ILE A 128 10.63 7.59 -2.79
N LYS A 129 10.07 8.54 -3.54
CA LYS A 129 10.52 8.91 -4.88
C LYS A 129 11.98 9.34 -4.89
N LYS A 130 12.40 10.16 -3.92
CA LYS A 130 13.80 10.57 -3.75
C LYS A 130 14.69 9.38 -3.39
N LYS A 131 14.26 8.53 -2.45
CA LYS A 131 15.02 7.35 -2.00
C LYS A 131 15.32 6.36 -3.15
N TYR A 132 14.42 6.24 -4.12
CA TYR A 132 14.53 5.29 -5.22
C TYR A 132 14.66 5.95 -6.60
N ALA A 133 15.10 7.22 -6.68
CA ALA A 133 15.16 8.00 -7.93
C ALA A 133 16.01 7.33 -9.04
N ASP A 134 17.04 6.58 -8.64
CA ASP A 134 17.94 5.90 -9.56
C ASP A 134 17.40 4.55 -10.07
N ARG A 135 16.30 4.04 -9.49
CA ARG A 135 15.72 2.76 -9.92
C ARG A 135 15.12 2.87 -11.32
N LYS A 136 15.46 1.92 -12.20
CA LYS A 136 14.96 1.85 -13.59
C LYS A 136 14.20 0.56 -13.91
N THR A 137 14.09 -0.35 -12.96
CA THR A 137 13.47 -1.66 -13.13
C THR A 137 12.23 -1.81 -12.25
N PRO A 138 11.21 -2.57 -12.68
CA PRO A 138 10.08 -2.92 -11.83
C PRO A 138 10.51 -3.66 -10.56
N TRP A 139 9.70 -3.55 -9.51
CA TRP A 139 9.90 -4.30 -8.27
C TRP A 139 9.48 -5.75 -8.40
N THR A 140 10.02 -6.61 -7.56
CA THR A 140 9.63 -8.01 -7.41
C THR A 140 9.20 -8.30 -5.98
N ALA A 141 8.29 -9.27 -5.77
CA ALA A 141 7.92 -9.69 -4.41
C ALA A 141 9.13 -10.16 -3.58
N ALA A 142 10.07 -10.85 -4.22
CA ALA A 142 11.29 -11.32 -3.57
C ALA A 142 12.16 -10.17 -3.01
N GLU A 143 12.14 -8.98 -3.61
CA GLU A 143 12.82 -7.81 -3.04
C GLU A 143 12.12 -7.35 -1.77
N TYR A 144 10.78 -7.24 -1.78
CA TYR A 144 9.99 -6.83 -0.60
C TYR A 144 10.01 -7.83 0.56
N GLU A 145 10.30 -9.10 0.28
CA GLU A 145 10.41 -10.14 1.31
C GLU A 145 11.78 -10.15 1.99
N LYS A 146 12.82 -9.67 1.30
CA LYS A 146 14.17 -9.52 1.85
C LYS A 146 14.34 -8.27 2.68
N GLU A 147 13.49 -7.27 2.47
CA GLU A 147 13.51 -6.05 3.28
C GLU A 147 13.08 -6.35 4.72
N PRO A 148 13.74 -5.74 5.73
CA PRO A 148 13.25 -5.81 7.09
C PRO A 148 11.81 -5.30 7.13
N LYS A 149 10.94 -5.99 7.87
CA LYS A 149 9.54 -5.56 8.03
C LYS A 149 9.54 -4.10 8.48
N GLU A 150 8.98 -3.23 7.64
CA GLU A 150 8.85 -1.81 7.95
C GLU A 150 8.04 -1.72 9.25
N GLU A 151 8.66 -1.23 10.32
CA GLU A 151 7.97 -0.99 11.58
C GLU A 151 6.87 0.05 11.28
N PRO A 152 5.62 -0.14 11.74
CA PRO A 152 4.58 0.87 11.52
C PRO A 152 5.09 2.21 12.01
N ALA A 153 4.93 3.25 11.17
CA ALA A 153 5.43 4.59 11.43
C ALA A 153 5.10 4.99 12.87
N LYS A 154 6.13 5.10 13.71
CA LYS A 154 6.01 5.64 15.07
C LYS A 154 5.58 7.09 14.90
N LYS A 155 4.30 7.36 15.21
CA LYS A 155 3.77 8.72 15.35
C LYS A 155 4.31 9.35 16.62
#